data_AF-A0A6B3GAM9-F1
#
_entry.id   AF-A0A6B3GAM9-F1
#
_cell.length_a   1.000
_cell.length_b   1.000
_cell.length_c   1.000
_cell.angle_alpha   90.00
_cell.angle_beta   90.00
_cell.angle_gamma   90.00
#
_symmetry.space_group_name_H-M   'P 1'
#
loop_
_entity.id
_entity.type
_entity.pdbx_description
1 polymer ?
#
loop_
_entity_poly.entity_id
_entity_poly.type
_entity_poly.pdbx_seq_one_letter_code
_entity_poly.pdbx_strand_id
1 'polypeptide(L)'
;NLGAALANYGGFASRGFRVAALIDADPAMAGTPVAGIAVQHTDDLDRIISENGVSIGVITTPPGAAQQVCDRLVAAGVTSILNFAPTVL
;
A
#
# COMPACT_ATOMS: atom_id res chain seq x y z
N ASN A 1 -6.32 -7.19 7.40
CA ASN A 1 -5.62 -7.42 8.70
C ASN A 1 -4.12 -7.10 8.67
N LEU A 2 -3.31 -7.72 7.79
CA LEU A 2 -1.85 -7.46 7.78
C LEU A 2 -1.48 -6.02 7.44
N GLY A 3 -2.09 -5.43 6.40
CA GLY A 3 -1.86 -4.02 6.05
C GLY A 3 -2.16 -3.05 7.20
N ALA A 4 -3.24 -3.27 7.95
CA ALA A 4 -3.58 -2.48 9.14
C ALA A 4 -2.59 -2.66 10.30
N ALA A 5 -2.04 -3.87 10.47
CA ALA A 5 -0.99 -4.11 11.47
C ALA A 5 0.32 -3.39 11.10
N LEU A 6 0.70 -3.42 9.82
CA LEU A 6 1.87 -2.71 9.31
C LEU A 6 1.71 -1.18 9.40
N ALA A 7 0.49 -0.67 9.19
CA ALA A 7 0.19 0.76 9.35
C ALA A 7 0.42 1.26 10.79
N ASN A 8 0.15 0.41 11.78
CA ASN A 8 0.37 0.72 13.21
C ASN A 8 1.78 0.35 13.69
N TYR A 9 2.66 -0.17 12.82
CA TYR A 9 3.97 -0.62 13.24
C TYR A 9 4.93 0.55 13.44
N GLY A 10 5.13 0.94 14.70
CA GLY A 10 6.02 2.05 15.09
C GLY A 10 7.50 1.87 14.66
N GLY A 11 7.92 0.65 14.32
CA GLY A 11 9.27 0.40 13.81
C GLY A 11 9.56 0.99 12.43
N PHE A 12 8.53 1.36 11.65
CA PHE A 12 8.72 2.14 10.41
C PHE A 12 9.07 3.59 10.72
N ALA A 13 8.30 4.23 11.60
CA ALA A 13 8.54 5.61 11.99
C ALA A 13 9.94 5.80 12.62
N SER A 14 10.38 4.87 13.48
CA SER A 14 11.71 4.94 14.11
C SER A 14 12.88 4.78 13.13
N ARG A 15 12.63 4.23 11.93
CA ARG A 15 13.61 4.10 10.85
C ARG A 15 13.48 5.19 9.79
N GLY A 16 12.66 6.21 10.04
CA GLY A 16 12.44 7.33 9.12
C GLY A 16 11.42 7.06 8.02
N PHE A 17 10.70 5.94 8.05
CA PHE A 17 9.63 5.64 7.11
C PHE A 17 8.30 6.23 7.59
N ARG A 18 7.62 6.95 6.69
CA ARG A 18 6.25 7.43 6.87
C ARG A 18 5.29 6.60 6.03
N VAL A 19 4.22 6.11 6.62
CA VAL A 19 3.11 5.50 5.86
C VAL A 19 2.39 6.63 5.12
N ALA A 20 2.52 6.67 3.80
CA ALA A 20 1.96 7.75 2.98
C ALA A 20 0.45 7.58 2.74
N ALA A 21 0.00 6.35 2.52
CA ALA A 21 -1.40 6.00 2.28
C ALA A 21 -1.66 4.54 2.61
N LEU A 22 -2.94 4.21 2.80
CA LEU A 22 -3.45 2.83 2.84
C LEU A 22 -4.43 2.67 1.71
N ILE A 23 -4.31 1.57 0.97
CA ILE A 23 -5.07 1.33 -0.25
C ILE A 23 -5.83 0.02 -0.11
N ASP A 24 -7.11 0.03 -0.49
CA ASP A 24 -7.92 -1.19 -0.61
C ASP A 24 -8.80 -1.11 -1.87
N ALA A 25 -9.17 -2.27 -2.40
CA ALA A 25 -10.07 -2.39 -3.54
C ALA A 25 -11.54 -2.57 -3.10
N ASP A 26 -11.80 -2.87 -1.82
CA ASP A 26 -13.16 -2.89 -1.29
C ASP A 26 -13.67 -1.45 -1.12
N PRO A 27 -14.72 -1.04 -1.85
CA PRO A 27 -15.29 0.31 -1.72
C PRO A 27 -15.80 0.60 -0.30
N ALA A 28 -16.18 -0.42 0.48
CA ALA A 28 -16.61 -0.24 1.85
C ALA A 28 -15.46 0.18 2.79
N MET A 29 -14.21 -0.09 2.40
CA MET A 29 -13.03 0.33 3.16
C MET A 29 -12.66 1.78 2.89
N ALA A 30 -13.00 2.36 1.73
CA ALA A 30 -12.67 3.73 1.39
C ALA A 30 -13.20 4.73 2.45
N GLY A 31 -12.32 5.61 2.93
CA GLY A 31 -12.61 6.56 4.01
C GLY A 31 -12.52 5.98 5.43
N THR A 32 -12.45 4.65 5.58
CA THR A 32 -12.30 4.02 6.90
C THR A 32 -10.95 4.39 7.51
N PRO A 33 -10.89 4.91 8.74
CA PRO A 33 -9.63 5.23 9.38
C PRO A 33 -8.93 3.97 9.89
N VAL A 34 -7.68 3.78 9.48
CA VAL A 34 -6.80 2.72 9.95
C VAL A 34 -5.49 3.36 10.40
N ALA A 35 -5.12 3.18 11.67
CA ALA A 35 -3.94 3.84 12.26
C ALA A 35 -3.98 5.38 12.14
N GLY A 36 -5.18 5.98 12.06
CA GLY A 36 -5.35 7.42 11.83
C GLY A 36 -5.20 7.86 10.36
N ILE A 37 -5.00 6.93 9.42
CA ILE A 37 -4.92 7.18 7.98
C ILE A 37 -6.21 6.69 7.33
N ALA A 38 -6.88 7.55 6.56
CA ALA A 38 -8.06 7.15 5.80
C ALA A 38 -7.64 6.25 4.64
N VAL A 39 -8.23 5.05 4.57
CA VAL A 39 -8.02 4.13 3.44
C VAL A 39 -8.56 4.78 2.16
N GLN A 40 -7.77 4.72 1.10
CA GLN A 40 -8.11 5.20 -0.24
C GLN A 40 -8.44 4.01 -1.14
N HIS A 41 -9.21 4.27 -2.20
CA HIS A 41 -9.53 3.24 -3.17
C HIS A 41 -8.34 2.97 -4.10
N THR A 42 -8.20 1.74 -4.59
CA THR A 42 -7.11 1.35 -5.49
C THR A 42 -7.09 2.12 -6.81
N ASP A 43 -8.21 2.66 -7.25
CA ASP A 43 -8.26 3.47 -8.48
C ASP A 43 -7.41 4.74 -8.37
N ASP A 44 -7.22 5.27 -7.16
CA ASP A 44 -6.41 6.46 -6.90
C ASP A 44 -4.90 6.16 -6.75
N LEU A 45 -4.47 4.89 -6.84
CA LEU A 45 -3.10 4.47 -6.52
C LEU A 45 -2.03 5.30 -7.23
N ASP A 46 -2.16 5.50 -8.54
CA ASP A 46 -1.14 6.15 -9.36
C ASP A 46 -1.01 7.64 -8.99
N ARG A 47 -2.15 8.30 -8.77
CA ARG A 47 -2.21 9.68 -8.28
C ARG A 47 -1.54 9.79 -6.91
N ILE A 48 -1.89 8.90 -5.98
CA ILE A 48 -1.35 8.88 -4.62
C ILE A 48 0.17 8.69 -4.62
N ILE A 49 0.69 7.78 -5.45
CA ILE A 49 2.13 7.54 -5.57
C ILE A 49 2.84 8.81 -6.02
N SER A 50 2.32 9.46 -7.07
CA SER A 50 2.93 10.67 -7.64
C SER A 50 2.91 11.85 -6.66
N GLU A 51 1.78 12.13 -6.02
CA GLU A 51 1.61 13.25 -5.09
C GLU A 51 2.45 13.09 -3.82
N ASN A 52 2.68 11.85 -3.38
CA ASN A 52 3.42 11.56 -2.14
C ASN A 52 4.89 11.20 -2.37
N GLY A 53 5.34 11.05 -3.62
CA GLY A 53 6.69 10.58 -3.93
C GLY A 53 6.99 9.20 -3.34
N VAL A 54 6.06 8.26 -3.47
CA VAL A 54 6.18 6.91 -2.87
C VAL A 54 7.29 6.12 -3.57
N SER A 55 8.29 5.68 -2.81
CA SER A 55 9.40 4.86 -3.29
C SER A 55 9.31 3.37 -2.90
N ILE A 56 8.48 3.05 -1.90
CA ILE A 56 8.28 1.70 -1.38
C ILE A 56 6.79 1.34 -1.38
N GLY A 57 6.44 0.27 -2.09
CA GLY A 57 5.12 -0.36 -2.05
C GLY A 57 5.11 -1.59 -1.14
N VAL A 58 4.02 -1.81 -0.40
CA VAL A 58 3.83 -3.01 0.41
C VAL A 58 2.58 -3.73 -0.06
N ILE A 59 2.72 -4.98 -0.52
CA ILE A 59 1.62 -5.77 -1.06
C ILE A 59 1.17 -6.78 -0.01
N THR A 60 -0.05 -6.59 0.49
CA THR A 60 -0.72 -7.51 1.43
C THR A 60 -2.07 -7.99 0.89
N THR A 61 -2.22 -8.04 -0.43
CA THR A 61 -3.44 -8.48 -1.12
C THR A 61 -3.49 -10.00 -1.28
N PRO A 62 -4.65 -10.58 -1.63
CA PRO A 62 -4.72 -11.98 -2.05
C PRO A 62 -3.84 -12.26 -3.29
N PRO A 63 -3.34 -13.50 -3.47
CA PRO A 63 -2.44 -13.85 -4.59
C PRO A 63 -2.92 -13.41 -5.97
N GLY A 64 -4.22 -13.58 -6.26
CA GLY A 64 -4.79 -13.27 -7.57
C GLY A 64 -4.75 -11.79 -7.96
N ALA A 65 -4.59 -10.89 -6.98
CA ALA A 65 -4.50 -9.44 -7.23
C ALA A 65 -3.05 -8.91 -7.10
N ALA A 66 -2.13 -9.69 -6.55
CA ALA A 66 -0.81 -9.21 -6.16
C ALA A 66 0.05 -8.78 -7.37
N GLN A 67 0.04 -9.53 -8.47
CA GLN A 67 0.77 -9.16 -9.69
C GLN A 67 0.26 -7.84 -10.27
N GLN A 68 -1.06 -7.68 -10.40
CA GLN A 68 -1.63 -6.46 -10.96
C GLN A 68 -1.27 -5.22 -10.12
N VAL A 69 -1.27 -5.34 -8.79
CA VAL A 69 -0.84 -4.25 -7.90
C VAL A 69 0.65 -3.98 -8.03
N CYS A 70 1.48 -5.03 -8.14
CA CYS A 70 2.92 -4.91 -8.40
C CYS A 70 3.19 -4.13 -9.68
N ASP A 71 2.55 -4.52 -10.78
CA ASP A 71 2.73 -3.90 -12.10
C ASP A 71 2.35 -2.41 -12.06
N ARG A 72 1.27 -2.06 -11.37
CA ARG A 72 0.86 -0.65 -11.17
C ARG A 72 1.86 0.14 -10.34
N LEU A 73 2.37 -0.43 -9.24
CA LEU A 73 3.42 0.20 -8.44
C LEU A 73 4.66 0.48 -9.29
N VAL A 74 5.12 -0.51 -10.07
CA VAL A 74 6.27 -0.38 -10.96
C VAL A 74 6.02 0.68 -12.03
N ALA A 75 4.86 0.65 -12.69
CA ALA A 75 4.48 1.61 -13.72
C ALA A 75 4.42 3.06 -13.18
N ALA A 76 4.03 3.23 -11.93
CA ALA A 76 4.00 4.52 -11.23
C ALA A 76 5.39 4.97 -10.71
N GLY A 77 6.44 4.18 -10.93
CA GLY A 77 7.82 4.53 -10.58
C GLY A 77 8.28 4.10 -9.19
N VAL A 78 7.53 3.24 -8.50
CA VAL A 78 7.94 2.67 -7.21
C VAL A 78 9.15 1.75 -7.44
N THR A 79 10.24 2.01 -6.71
CA THR A 79 11.53 1.32 -6.92
C THR A 79 11.76 0.15 -5.99
N SER A 80 10.89 -0.07 -5.01
CA SER A 80 11.04 -1.12 -4.01
C SER A 80 9.69 -1.68 -3.59
N ILE A 81 9.57 -3.01 -3.55
CA ILE A 81 8.32 -3.69 -3.21
C ILE A 81 8.59 -4.71 -2.11
N LEU A 82 7.80 -4.64 -1.05
CA LEU A 82 7.76 -5.64 0.00
C LEU A 82 6.49 -6.49 -0.18
N ASN A 83 6.68 -7.72 -0.65
CA ASN A 83 5.59 -8.65 -0.94
C ASN A 83 5.32 -9.58 0.25
N PHE A 84 4.09 -9.55 0.76
CA PHE A 84 3.57 -10.52 1.73
C PHE A 84 2.45 -11.38 1.17
N ALA A 85 2.05 -11.19 -0.09
CA ALA A 85 1.13 -12.10 -0.75
C ALA A 85 1.82 -13.46 -0.95
N PRO A 86 1.13 -14.59 -0.76
CA PRO A 86 1.72 -15.92 -0.93
C PRO A 86 1.81 -16.31 -2.42
N THR A 87 2.57 -15.53 -3.19
CA THR A 87 2.88 -15.74 -4.61
C THR A 87 4.23 -15.11 -4.96
N VAL A 88 4.86 -15.62 -6.02
CA VAL A 88 5.97 -14.94 -6.70
C VAL A 88 5.38 -13.84 -7.60
N LEU A 89 6.09 -12.72 -7.72
CA LEU A 89 5.73 -11.54 -8.51
C LEU A 89 6.82 -11.20 -9.53
#